data_AF-A0A966IMJ0-F1
#
_entry.id   AF-A0A966IMJ0-F1
#
_cell.length_a   1.000
_cell.length_b   1.000
_cell.length_c   1.000
_cell.angle_alpha   90.00
_cell.angle_beta   90.00
_cell.angle_gamma   90.00
#
_symmetry.space_group_name_H-M   'P 1'
#
loop_
_entity.id
_entity.type
_entity.pdbx_description
1 polymer ?
#
loop_
_entity_poly.entity_id
_entity_poly.type
_entity_poly.pdbx_seq_one_letter_code
_entity_poly.pdbx_strand_id
1 'polypeptide(L)'
;MTDWLYQIRIKVSDKLSEDLRGMHELELSQAINRIANENGSRVVCTFDAFAEYCEEAEKNGIEHYELYHWTKSTIENPEKKSKHLKSFAFYEGDNQVYNKE
;
A
#
# COMPACT_ATOMS: atom_id res chain seq x y z
N MET A 1 -23.98 -5.27 -16.33
CA MET A 1 -23.12 -4.07 -16.21
C MET A 1 -21.97 -4.49 -15.33
N THR A 2 -20.73 -4.23 -15.69
CA THR A 2 -19.60 -4.61 -14.84
C THR A 2 -19.62 -3.69 -13.62
N ASP A 3 -19.79 -4.26 -12.43
CA ASP A 3 -19.66 -3.51 -11.19
C ASP A 3 -18.21 -3.03 -11.08
N TRP A 4 -18.05 -1.72 -10.95
CA TRP A 4 -16.74 -1.12 -10.82
C TRP A 4 -16.23 -1.36 -9.41
N LEU A 5 -15.01 -1.85 -9.30
CA LEU A 5 -14.32 -1.95 -8.02
C LEU A 5 -13.51 -0.68 -7.79
N TYR A 6 -13.45 -0.26 -6.53
CA TYR A 6 -12.85 0.99 -6.09
C TYR A 6 -11.75 0.70 -5.08
N GLN A 7 -10.78 1.60 -5.01
CA GLN A 7 -9.74 1.58 -3.99
C GLN A 7 -9.42 3.01 -3.60
N ILE A 8 -9.49 3.28 -2.30
CA ILE A 8 -9.07 4.56 -1.74
C ILE A 8 -7.56 4.54 -1.56
N ARG A 9 -6.90 5.56 -2.12
CA ARG A 9 -5.48 5.85 -1.89
C ARG A 9 -5.31 7.28 -1.40
N ILE A 10 -4.43 7.45 -0.42
CA ILE A 10 -4.03 8.77 0.08
C ILE A 10 -2.55 9.00 -0.19
N LYS A 11 -2.20 10.27 -0.44
CA LYS A 11 -0.82 10.72 -0.49
C LYS A 11 -0.54 11.58 0.73
N VAL A 12 0.51 11.24 1.46
CA VAL A 12 0.89 11.91 2.70
C VAL A 12 2.26 12.58 2.56
N SER A 13 2.61 13.43 3.52
CA SER A 13 3.96 14.02 3.60
C SER A 13 5.00 12.96 4.01
N ASP A 14 6.28 13.23 3.77
CA ASP A 14 7.38 12.35 4.20
C ASP A 14 7.28 12.01 5.70
N LYS A 15 7.10 13.05 6.53
CA LYS A 15 7.00 12.90 7.98
C LYS A 15 5.84 11.99 8.41
N LEU A 16 4.65 12.16 7.79
CA LEU A 16 3.50 11.32 8.09
C LEU A 16 3.68 9.90 7.54
N SER A 17 4.33 9.75 6.39
CA SER A 17 4.66 8.45 5.79
C SER A 17 5.59 7.63 6.67
N GLU A 18 6.62 8.24 7.24
CA GLU A 18 7.56 7.56 8.14
C GLU A 18 6.86 7.12 9.42
N ASP A 19 6.02 7.99 9.98
CA ASP A 19 5.29 7.71 11.21
C ASP A 19 4.22 6.62 11.05
N LEU A 20 3.46 6.64 9.94
CA LEU A 20 2.51 5.58 9.56
C LEU A 20 3.16 4.21 9.29
N ARG A 21 4.47 4.16 9.04
CA ARG A 21 5.22 2.92 8.84
C ARG A 21 6.02 2.51 10.08
N GLY A 22 6.06 3.38 11.09
CA GLY A 22 6.91 3.25 12.26
C GLY A 22 6.11 3.17 13.55
N MET A 23 6.39 4.08 14.47
CA MET A 23 5.86 4.05 15.85
C MET A 23 4.50 4.72 16.01
N HIS A 24 3.95 5.35 14.97
CA HIS A 24 2.63 6.00 15.00
C HIS A 24 2.49 7.04 16.13
N GLU A 25 3.51 7.87 16.32
CA GLU A 25 3.55 8.88 17.39
C GLU A 25 2.70 10.11 17.05
N LEU A 26 2.43 10.38 15.77
CA LEU A 26 1.60 11.50 15.37
C LEU A 26 0.12 11.18 15.58
N GLU A 27 -0.59 12.10 16.22
CA GLU A 27 -2.05 12.09 16.36
C GLU A 27 -2.76 11.83 15.03
N LEU A 28 -2.22 12.36 13.92
CA LEU A 28 -2.79 12.17 12.59
C LEU A 28 -2.61 10.73 12.08
N SER A 29 -1.47 10.08 12.33
CA SER A 29 -1.27 8.66 12.00
C SER A 29 -2.21 7.77 12.80
N GLN A 30 -2.37 8.07 14.08
CA GLN A 30 -3.29 7.36 14.96
C GLN A 30 -4.74 7.55 14.50
N ALA A 31 -5.13 8.77 14.14
CA ALA A 31 -6.46 9.05 13.61
C ALA A 31 -6.73 8.31 12.28
N ILE A 32 -5.76 8.27 11.37
CA ILE A 32 -5.86 7.53 10.10
C ILE A 32 -6.04 6.04 10.35
N ASN A 33 -5.20 5.45 11.20
CA ASN A 33 -5.30 4.03 11.53
C ASN A 33 -6.59 3.70 12.28
N ARG A 34 -7.05 4.59 13.16
CA ARG A 34 -8.31 4.46 13.85
C ARG A 34 -9.48 4.44 12.86
N ILE A 35 -9.53 5.40 11.93
CA ILE A 35 -10.56 5.45 10.89
C ILE A 35 -10.53 4.18 10.04
N ALA A 36 -9.35 3.71 9.64
CA ALA A 36 -9.22 2.48 8.88
C ALA A 36 -9.80 1.30 9.67
N ASN A 37 -9.38 1.13 10.92
CA ASN A 37 -9.81 0.03 11.79
C ASN A 37 -11.33 0.07 12.06
N GLU A 38 -11.89 1.25 12.35
CA GLU A 38 -13.33 1.45 12.54
C GLU A 38 -14.15 1.04 11.31
N ASN A 39 -13.56 1.10 10.10
CA ASN A 39 -14.18 0.67 8.84
C ASN A 39 -13.69 -0.73 8.39
N GLY A 40 -13.16 -1.55 9.29
CA GLY A 40 -12.68 -2.91 8.95
C GLY A 40 -11.53 -2.94 7.95
N SER A 41 -10.86 -1.80 7.78
CA SER A 41 -9.79 -1.60 6.80
C SER A 41 -8.44 -1.39 7.48
N ARG A 42 -7.37 -1.62 6.72
CA ARG A 42 -5.99 -1.33 7.12
C ARG A 42 -5.34 -0.41 6.10
N VAL A 43 -4.48 0.45 6.59
CA VAL A 43 -3.69 1.35 5.74
C VAL A 43 -2.39 0.65 5.40
N VAL A 44 -2.16 0.42 4.11
CA VAL A 44 -1.00 -0.30 3.60
C VAL A 44 -0.18 0.65 2.74
N CYS A 45 1.11 0.77 3.01
CA CYS A 45 2.00 1.53 2.15
C CYS A 45 2.11 0.82 0.79
N THR A 46 1.91 1.56 -0.30
CA THR A 46 1.96 0.98 -1.66
C THR A 46 3.34 0.42 -1.96
N PHE A 47 4.40 1.05 -1.43
CA PHE A 47 5.76 0.55 -1.56
C PHE A 47 5.97 -0.77 -0.81
N ASP A 48 5.46 -0.88 0.42
CA ASP A 48 5.61 -2.12 1.21
C ASP A 48 4.83 -3.27 0.56
N ALA A 49 3.62 -3.01 0.04
CA ALA A 49 2.86 -3.98 -0.74
C ALA A 49 3.60 -4.47 -1.99
N PHE A 50 4.33 -3.58 -2.68
CA PHE A 50 5.16 -3.95 -3.82
C PHE A 50 6.38 -4.79 -3.42
N ALA A 51 7.02 -4.47 -2.29
CA ALA A 51 8.13 -5.24 -1.76
C ALA A 51 7.68 -6.64 -1.32
N GLU A 52 6.57 -6.73 -0.60
CA GLU A 52 5.97 -7.99 -0.15
C GLU A 52 5.53 -8.85 -1.34
N TYR A 53 4.94 -8.26 -2.38
CA TYR A 53 4.67 -8.95 -3.64
C TYR A 53 5.93 -9.52 -4.30
N CYS A 54 7.04 -8.77 -4.32
CA CYS A 54 8.30 -9.26 -4.89
C CYS A 54 8.88 -10.42 -4.06
N GLU A 55 8.84 -10.32 -2.73
CA GLU A 55 9.31 -11.37 -1.83
C GLU A 55 8.48 -12.65 -1.97
N GLU A 56 7.15 -12.51 -2.00
CA GLU A 56 6.24 -13.63 -2.22
C GLU A 56 6.40 -14.24 -3.62
N ALA A 57 6.70 -13.40 -4.62
CA ALA A 57 6.95 -13.87 -5.97
C ALA A 57 8.22 -14.71 -6.08
N GLU A 58 9.31 -14.28 -5.43
CA GLU A 58 10.56 -15.03 -5.35
C GLU A 58 10.37 -16.36 -4.59
N LYS A 59 9.62 -16.31 -3.47
CA LYS A 59 9.34 -17.48 -2.64
C LYS A 59 8.50 -18.54 -3.37
N ASN A 60 7.54 -18.12 -4.19
CA ASN A 60 6.67 -19.01 -4.96
C ASN A 60 7.21 -19.32 -6.37
N GLY A 61 8.36 -18.77 -6.76
CA GLY A 61 8.95 -18.98 -8.10
C GLY A 61 8.16 -18.33 -9.24
N ILE A 62 7.35 -17.31 -8.95
CA ILE A 62 6.56 -16.56 -9.92
C ILE A 62 7.26 -15.26 -10.38
N GLU A 63 8.57 -15.15 -10.14
CA GLU A 63 9.42 -14.04 -10.60
C GLU A 63 9.43 -13.87 -12.13
N HIS A 64 8.99 -14.88 -12.88
CA HIS A 64 8.93 -14.84 -14.35
C HIS A 64 7.82 -13.95 -14.91
N TYR A 65 6.86 -13.49 -14.09
CA TYR A 65 5.81 -12.59 -14.57
C TYR A 65 6.35 -11.18 -14.80
N GLU A 66 5.90 -10.54 -15.89
CA GLU A 66 6.28 -9.16 -16.22
C GLU A 66 5.93 -8.16 -15.11
N LEU A 67 4.85 -8.43 -14.36
CA LEU A 67 4.46 -7.63 -13.21
C LEU A 67 5.54 -7.62 -12.13
N TYR A 68 6.23 -8.75 -11.88
CA TYR A 68 7.34 -8.81 -10.93
C TYR A 68 8.51 -7.93 -11.37
N HIS A 69 8.97 -8.08 -12.62
CA HIS A 69 10.08 -7.27 -13.13
C HIS A 69 9.78 -5.77 -13.10
N TRP A 70 8.56 -5.39 -13.46
CA TRP A 70 8.11 -4.00 -13.38
C TRP A 70 8.05 -3.48 -11.93
N THR A 71 7.54 -4.30 -11.01
CA THR A 71 7.41 -3.96 -9.59
C THR A 71 8.78 -3.81 -8.95
N LYS A 72 9.68 -4.78 -9.18
CA LYS A 72 11.06 -4.77 -8.70
C LYS A 72 11.83 -3.55 -9.21
N SER A 73 11.75 -3.28 -10.52
CA SER A 73 12.35 -2.07 -11.12
C SER A 73 11.79 -0.77 -10.54
N THR A 74 10.55 -0.78 -10.07
CA THR A 74 9.89 0.38 -9.48
C THR A 74 10.34 0.63 -8.04
N ILE A 75 10.53 -0.44 -7.25
CA ILE A 75 11.01 -0.33 -5.86
C ILE A 75 12.53 -0.10 -5.75
N GLU A 76 13.31 -0.58 -6.73
CA GLU A 76 14.76 -0.36 -6.80
C GLU A 76 15.11 1.07 -7.25
N ASN A 77 14.22 1.75 -7.97
CA ASN A 77 14.43 3.12 -8.38
C ASN A 77 14.15 4.10 -7.21
N PRO A 78 15.16 4.85 -6.73
CA PRO A 78 15.02 5.72 -5.55
C PRO A 78 14.01 6.86 -5.74
N GLU A 79 13.89 7.41 -6.96
CA GLU A 79 12.91 8.48 -7.25
C GLU A 79 11.47 7.95 -7.21
N LYS A 80 11.23 6.76 -7.76
CA LYS A 80 9.92 6.12 -7.71
C LYS A 80 9.59 5.66 -6.29
N LYS A 81 10.56 5.06 -5.60
CA LYS A 81 10.46 4.65 -4.19
C LYS A 81 9.96 5.80 -3.32
N SER A 82 10.58 6.99 -3.40
CA SER A 82 10.13 8.15 -2.60
C SER A 82 8.66 8.54 -2.88
N LYS A 83 8.20 8.44 -4.13
CA LYS A 83 6.80 8.72 -4.48
C LYS A 83 5.83 7.66 -3.93
N HIS A 84 6.20 6.39 -3.99
CA HIS A 84 5.36 5.28 -3.55
C HIS A 84 5.36 5.11 -2.03
N LEU A 85 6.43 5.50 -1.35
CA LEU A 85 6.49 5.53 0.12
C LEU A 85 5.40 6.44 0.71
N LYS A 86 5.19 7.60 0.08
CA LYS A 86 4.15 8.58 0.45
C LYS A 86 2.73 8.14 0.11
N SER A 87 2.56 7.02 -0.59
CA SER A 87 1.27 6.57 -1.08
C SER A 87 0.78 5.40 -0.24
N PHE A 88 -0.40 5.56 0.35
CA PHE A 88 -1.02 4.52 1.15
C PHE A 88 -2.37 4.14 0.53
N ALA A 89 -2.71 2.86 0.60
CA ALA A 89 -3.96 2.31 0.12
C ALA A 89 -4.74 1.71 1.30
N PHE A 90 -6.06 1.81 1.26
CA PHE A 90 -6.94 1.20 2.26
C PHE A 90 -7.37 -0.18 1.76
N TYR A 91 -7.04 -1.23 2.51
CA TYR A 91 -7.43 -2.59 2.20
C TYR A 91 -8.47 -3.05 3.22
N GLU A 92 -9.57 -3.63 2.75
CA GLU A 92 -10.58 -4.22 3.61
C GLU A 92 -10.24 -5.71 3.80
N GLY A 93 -9.59 -6.05 4.92
CA GLY A 93 -9.00 -7.38 5.11
C GLY A 93 -7.95 -7.69 4.04
N ASP A 94 -8.21 -8.68 3.19
CA ASP A 94 -7.38 -9.06 2.03
C ASP A 94 -7.87 -8.42 0.71
N ASN A 95 -9.01 -7.72 0.75
CA ASN A 95 -9.58 -7.05 -0.42
C ASN A 95 -8.85 -5.72 -0.64
N GLN A 96 -8.05 -5.67 -1.70
CA GLN A 96 -7.40 -4.43 -2.12
C GLN A 96 -8.37 -3.46 -2.82
N VAL A 97 -9.47 -3.99 -3.37
CA VAL A 97 -10.50 -3.23 -4.08
C VAL A 97 -11.87 -3.70 -3.59
N TYR A 98 -12.83 -2.79 -3.50
CA TYR A 98 -14.16 -3.04 -2.93
C TYR A 98 -15.25 -2.40 -3.79
N ASN A 99 -16.50 -2.82 -3.57
CA ASN A 99 -17.65 -2.20 -4.22
C ASN A 99 -17.86 -0.77 -3.70
N LYS A 100 -18.65 0.02 -4.42
CA LYS A 100 -18.96 1.40 -4.04
C LYS A 100 -19.88 1.50 -2.80
N GLU A 101 -20.68 0.46 -2.57
CA GLU A 101 -21.77 0.44 -1.60
C GLU A 101 -21.32 0.19 -0.17
#